data_AF-A0A0J8VRW5-F1
#
_entry.id   AF-A0A0J8VRW5-F1
#
_cell.length_a   1.000
_cell.length_b   1.000
_cell.length_c   1.000
_cell.angle_alpha   90.00
_cell.angle_beta   90.00
_cell.angle_gamma   90.00
#
_symmetry.space_group_name_H-M   'P 1'
#
loop_
_entity.id
_entity.type
_entity.pdbx_description
1 polymer ?
#
loop_
_entity_poly.entity_id
_entity_poly.type
_entity_poly.pdbx_seq_one_letter_code
_entity_poly.pdbx_strand_id
1 'polypeptide(L)' 'MNRQDIYSLTNFDFLASSFARMNGQGRHIDIRAVTGNMSKEQSAWFVERYNFYRMQGQMKATKAAQAEAELWA' A
#
# COMPACT_ATOMS: atom_id res chain seq x y z
N MET A 1 13.17 -22.73 -6.60
CA MET A 1 12.75 -21.34 -6.30
C MET A 1 13.97 -20.44 -6.36
N ASN A 2 13.96 -19.45 -7.25
CA ASN A 2 15.10 -18.55 -7.46
C ASN A 2 15.10 -17.48 -6.34
N ARG A 3 16.21 -17.30 -5.61
CA ARG A 3 16.30 -16.34 -4.50
C ARG A 3 15.94 -14.91 -4.91
N GLN A 4 16.16 -14.56 -6.18
CA GLN A 4 15.82 -13.24 -6.73
C GLN A 4 14.30 -12.95 -6.67
N ASP A 5 13.45 -13.97 -6.77
CA ASP A 5 11.99 -13.84 -6.78
C ASP A 5 11.45 -13.44 -5.40
N ILE A 6 12.03 -14.01 -4.34
CA ILE A 6 11.62 -13.77 -2.95
C ILE A 6 11.94 -12.32 -2.55
N TYR A 7 13.16 -11.83 -2.87
CA TYR A 7 13.52 -10.44 -2.61
C TYR A 7 12.71 -9.47 -3.46
N SER A 8 12.36 -9.85 -4.70
CA SER A 8 11.51 -9.04 -5.57
C SER A 8 10.11 -8.84 -4.98
N LEU A 9 9.46 -9.93 -4.56
CA LEU A 9 8.13 -9.88 -3.94
C LEU A 9 8.11 -9.12 -2.62
N THR A 10 9.10 -9.33 -1.73
CA THR A 10 9.18 -8.58 -0.47
C THR A 10 9.44 -7.09 -0.70
N ASN A 11 10.30 -6.74 -1.66
CA ASN A 11 10.55 -5.35 -2.02
C ASN A 11 9.31 -4.68 -2.63
N PHE A 12 8.54 -5.41 -3.45
CA PHE A 12 7.30 -4.90 -4.02
C PHE A 12 6.20 -4.72 -2.96
N ASP A 13 6.09 -5.63 -2.00
CA ASP A 13 5.13 -5.47 -0.88
C ASP A 13 5.45 -4.23 -0.03
N PHE A 14 6.74 -4.01 0.25
CA PHE A 14 7.21 -2.82 0.96
C PHE A 14 6.90 -1.52 0.19
N LEU A 15 7.10 -1.53 -1.14
CA LEU A 15 6.77 -0.39 -2.00
C LEU A 15 5.27 -0.13 -2.04
N ALA A 16 4.45 -1.18 -2.18
CA ALA A 16 2.98 -1.05 -2.19
C ALA A 16 2.46 -0.44 -0.88
N SER A 17 2.96 -0.91 0.26
CA SER A 17 2.62 -0.37 1.59
C SER A 17 3.08 1.08 1.76
N SER A 18 4.31 1.39 1.38
CA SER A 18 4.87 2.74 1.50
C SER A 18 4.12 3.75 0.63
N PHE A 19 3.81 3.40 -0.62
CA PHE A 19 3.03 4.26 -1.51
C PHE A 19 1.59 4.41 -1.05
N ALA A 20 0.96 3.37 -0.52
CA ALA A 20 -0.38 3.47 0.04
C ALA A 20 -0.43 4.47 1.20
N ARG A 21 0.58 4.43 2.09
CA ARG A 21 0.72 5.39 3.18
C ARG A 21 0.96 6.82 2.69
N MET A 22 1.85 7.00 1.70
CA MET A 22 2.09 8.31 1.09
C MET A 22 0.83 8.90 0.46
N ASN A 23 0.01 8.09 -0.20
CA ASN A 23 -1.28 8.53 -0.74
C ASN A 23 -2.24 8.97 0.39
N GLY A 24 -2.31 8.20 1.48
CA GLY A 24 -3.07 8.60 2.67
C GLY A 24 -2.61 9.91 3.31
N GLN A 25 -1.35 10.30 3.10
CA GLN A 25 -0.78 11.58 3.55
C GLN A 25 -0.97 12.73 2.54
N GLY A 26 -1.71 12.51 1.46
CA GLY A 26 -1.99 13.53 0.43
C GLY A 26 -0.93 13.65 -0.66
N ARG A 27 0.05 12.74 -0.73
CA ARG A 27 1.02 12.71 -1.83
C ARG A 27 0.43 11.99 -3.03
N HIS A 28 0.43 12.66 -4.19
CA HIS A 28 0.04 12.02 -5.44
C HIS A 28 1.10 10.97 -5.85
N ILE A 29 0.70 9.70 -5.93
CA ILE A 29 1.55 8.61 -6.40
C ILE A 29 1.00 8.11 -7.73
N ASP A 30 1.83 8.14 -8.78
CA ASP A 30 1.51 7.51 -10.05
C ASP A 30 1.87 6.02 -10.01
N ILE A 31 0.87 5.19 -9.73
CA ILE A 31 1.01 3.73 -9.68
C ILE A 31 1.32 3.16 -11.07
N ARG A 32 0.89 3.81 -12.16
CA ARG A 32 1.17 3.34 -13.52
C ARG A 32 2.65 3.52 -13.88
N ALA A 33 3.27 4.60 -13.39
CA ALA A 33 4.70 4.79 -13.52
C ALA A 33 5.50 3.72 -12.74
N VAL A 34 5.01 3.32 -11.56
CA VAL A 34 5.64 2.27 -10.74
C VAL A 34 5.51 0.90 -11.41
N THR A 35 4.36 0.58 -11.98
CA THR A 35 4.12 -0.73 -12.62
C THR A 35 4.61 -0.81 -14.07
N GLY A 36 5.09 0.28 -14.65
CA GLY A 36 5.54 0.32 -16.05
C GLY A 36 6.68 -0.65 -16.39
N ASN A 37 7.49 -1.03 -15.39
CA ASN A 37 8.58 -2.00 -15.54
C ASN A 37 8.19 -3.44 -15.14
N MET A 38 6.94 -3.67 -14.73
CA MET A 38 6.46 -4.96 -14.21
C MET A 38 5.76 -5.79 -15.30
N SER A 39 5.75 -7.11 -15.13
CA SER A 39 4.86 -7.97 -15.93
C SER A 39 3.39 -7.67 -15.60
N LYS A 40 2.45 -8.11 -16.46
CA LYS A 40 1.01 -7.93 -16.20
C LYS A 40 0.57 -8.54 -14.88
N GLU A 41 1.08 -9.71 -14.54
CA GLU A 41 0.78 -10.44 -13.30
C GLU A 41 1.34 -9.70 -12.07
N GLN A 42 2.59 -9.23 -12.16
CA GLN A 42 3.21 -8.43 -11.10
C GLN A 42 2.51 -7.08 -10.90
N SER A 43 2.13 -6.42 -11.99
CA SER A 43 1.36 -5.17 -11.92
C SER A 43 0.00 -5.38 -11.28
N ALA A 44 -0.72 -6.46 -11.64
CA ALA A 44 -2.03 -6.75 -11.05
C ALA A 44 -1.90 -7.02 -9.54
N TRP A 45 -0.94 -7.86 -9.16
CA TRP A 45 -0.64 -8.15 -7.76
C TRP A 45 -0.25 -6.90 -6.96
N PHE A 46 0.59 -6.02 -7.54
CA PHE A 46 1.01 -4.78 -6.91
C PHE A 46 -0.16 -3.82 -6.67
N VAL A 47 -1.04 -3.67 -7.67
CA VAL A 47 -2.24 -2.82 -7.56
C VAL A 47 -3.19 -3.35 -6.50
N GLU A 48 -3.38 -4.67 -6.43
CA GLU A 48 -4.21 -5.30 -5.40
C GLU A 48 -3.64 -5.02 -3.99
N ARG A 49 -2.34 -5.26 -3.80
CA ARG A 49 -1.66 -4.98 -2.52
C ARG A 49 -1.71 -3.52 -2.11
N TYR A 50 -1.48 -2.63 -3.06
CA TYR A 50 -1.57 -1.19 -2.84
C TYR A 50 -2.95 -0.78 -2.33
N ASN A 51 -4.02 -1.27 -2.97
CA ASN A 51 -5.39 -0.98 -2.55
C ASN A 51 -5.70 -1.57 -1.18
N PHE A 52 -5.23 -2.78 -0.89
CA PHE A 52 -5.35 -3.39 0.44
C PHE A 52 -4.74 -2.49 1.53
N TYR A 53 -3.50 -2.03 1.34
CA TYR A 53 -2.84 -1.15 2.32
C TYR A 53 -3.50 0.22 2.44
N ARG A 54 -4.08 0.75 1.36
CA ARG A 54 -4.87 2.00 1.42
C ARG A 54 -6.10 1.84 2.30
N MET A 55 -6.89 0.79 2.07
CA MET A 55 -8.09 0.52 2.89
C MET A 55 -7.71 0.27 4.34
N GLN A 56 -6.63 -0.51 4.57
CA GLN A 56 -6.16 -0.78 5.93
C GLN A 56 -5.70 0.50 6.65
N GLY A 57 -4.99 1.40 5.95
CA GLY A 57 -4.57 2.69 6.49
C GLY A 57 -5.76 3.58 6.83
N GLN A 58 -6.77 3.63 5.98
CA GLN A 58 -8.02 4.37 6.22
C GLN A 58 -8.78 3.82 7.43
N MET A 59 -8.97 2.50 7.52
CA MET A 59 -9.64 1.88 8.66
C MET A 59 -8.93 2.16 9.99
N LYS A 60 -7.58 2.13 10.00
CA LYS A 60 -6.80 2.47 11.19
C LYS A 60 -6.97 3.95 11.57
N ALA A 61 -6.97 4.85 10.60
CA ALA A 61 -7.20 6.27 10.85
C ALA A 61 -8.62 6.53 11.40
N THR A 62 -9.65 5.88 10.83
CA THR A 62 -11.02 5.98 11.35
C THR A 62 -11.13 5.45 12.77
N LYS A 63 -10.55 4.28 13.06
CA LYS A 63 -10.54 3.71 14.42
C LYS A 63 -9.79 4.59 15.42
N ALA A 64 -8.67 5.19 15.03
CA ALA A 64 -7.94 6.11 15.88
C ALA A 64 -8.80 7.36 16.20
N ALA A 65 -9.44 7.95 15.20
CA ALA A 65 -10.34 9.09 15.41
C ALA A 65 -11.55 8.75 16.29
N GLN A 66 -12.11 7.54 16.16
CA GLN A 66 -13.19 7.05 17.02
C GLN A 66 -12.72 6.88 18.47
N ALA A 67 -11.57 6.23 18.68
CA ALA A 67 -11.01 6.04 20.03
C ALA A 67 -10.64 7.37 20.69
N GLU A 68 -10.14 8.35 19.94
CA GLU A 68 -9.93 9.71 20.44
C GLU A 68 -11.26 10.36 20.84
N ALA A 69 -12.29 10.30 20.00
CA ALA A 69 -13.60 10.88 20.32
C ALA A 69 -14.25 10.26 21.57
N GLU A 70 -14.11 8.95 21.78
CA GLU A 70 -14.58 8.24 22.98
C GLU A 70 -13.81 8.64 24.25
N LEU A 71 -12.55 9.07 24.13
CA LEU A 71 -11.71 9.50 25.26
C LEU A 71 -12.10 10.90 25.78
N TRP A 72 -12.76 11.71 24.95
CA TRP A 72 -13.22 13.07 25.26
C TRP A 72 -14.74 13.18 25.42
N ALA A 73 -15.48 12.07 25.33
CA ALA A 73 -16.93 11.97 25.53
C ALA A 73 -17.28 11.66 27.00
#